data_AF-T0ZPS2-F1
#
_entry.id   AF-T0ZPS2-F1
#
_cell.length_a   1.000
_cell.length_b   1.000
_cell.length_c   1.000
_cell.angle_alpha   90.00
_cell.angle_beta   90.00
_cell.angle_gamma   90.00
#
_symmetry.space_group_name_H-M   'P 1'
#
loop_
_entity.id
_entity.type
_entity.pdbx_description
1 polymer ?
#
loop_
_entity_poly.entity_id
_entity_poly.type
_entity_poly.pdbx_seq_one_letter_code
_entity_poly.pdbx_strand_id
1 'polypeptide(L)'
;MTADLTFVAWGSTVGAVRDAMAILAAQGRTTNLVRVPTVFPLNGPAVLKLLAPAKKTLLVELNYTGQFGRLLRAETGVDLSTRLLKYDGEPFFPFEIVAKAVEVMNHGG
;
A
#
# COMPACT_ATOMS: atom_id res chain seq x y z
N MET A 1 9.31 -16.85 -3.46
CA MET A 1 7.84 -16.79 -3.35
C MET A 1 7.39 -15.39 -3.74
N THR A 2 6.46 -15.25 -4.68
CA THR A 2 5.90 -13.94 -5.08
C THR A 2 4.60 -13.71 -4.31
N ALA A 3 4.45 -12.55 -3.67
CA ALA A 3 3.21 -12.17 -2.98
C ALA A 3 2.09 -11.85 -3.99
N ASP A 4 0.84 -12.10 -3.60
CA ASP A 4 -0.37 -11.78 -4.37
C ASP A 4 -0.61 -10.26 -4.44
N LEU A 5 -0.22 -9.54 -3.39
CA LEU A 5 -0.33 -8.09 -3.28
C LEU A 5 0.80 -7.48 -2.44
N THR A 6 1.35 -6.37 -2.94
CA THR A 6 2.28 -5.51 -2.19
C THR A 6 1.57 -4.27 -1.69
N PHE A 7 1.43 -4.15 -0.38
CA PHE A 7 0.99 -2.90 0.23
C PHE A 7 2.09 -1.85 0.18
N VAL A 8 1.70 -0.60 -0.02
CA VAL A 8 2.57 0.57 0.14
C VAL A 8 1.94 1.45 1.21
N ALA A 9 2.67 1.77 2.27
CA ALA A 9 2.13 2.55 3.39
C ALA A 9 3.22 3.37 4.09
N TRP A 10 2.79 4.43 4.77
CA TRP A 10 3.66 5.34 5.52
C TRP A 10 2.96 5.84 6.79
N GLY A 11 3.75 6.28 7.77
CA GLY A 11 3.24 6.83 9.03
C GLY A 11 2.31 5.87 9.79
N SER A 12 1.21 6.40 10.32
CA SER A 12 0.24 5.69 11.17
C SER A 12 -0.51 4.56 10.46
N THR A 13 -0.61 4.59 9.12
CA THR A 13 -1.32 3.54 8.35
C THR A 13 -0.64 2.18 8.39
N VAL A 14 0.66 2.13 8.70
CA VAL A 14 1.47 0.90 8.73
C VAL A 14 0.94 -0.12 9.73
N GLY A 15 0.42 0.32 10.88
CA GLY A 15 -0.15 -0.58 11.90
C GLY A 15 -1.38 -1.31 11.36
N ALA A 16 -2.35 -0.55 10.87
CA ALA A 16 -3.58 -1.10 10.29
C ALA A 16 -3.31 -2.04 9.10
N VAL A 17 -2.31 -1.72 8.27
CA VAL A 17 -1.90 -2.61 7.16
C VAL A 17 -1.34 -3.93 7.68
N ARG A 18 -0.52 -3.94 8.74
CA ARG A 18 0.01 -5.19 9.31
C ARG A 18 -1.11 -6.06 9.89
N ASP A 19 -2.08 -5.45 10.56
CA ASP A 19 -3.24 -6.17 11.09
C ASP A 19 -4.07 -6.78 9.96
N ALA A 20 -4.28 -6.03 8.87
CA ALA A 20 -4.95 -6.54 7.67
C ALA A 20 -4.17 -7.69 7.00
N MET A 21 -2.84 -7.58 6.94
CA MET A 21 -1.97 -8.65 6.42
C MET A 21 -2.11 -9.94 7.24
N ALA A 22 -2.23 -9.87 8.56
CA ALA A 22 -2.44 -11.04 9.41
C ALA A 22 -3.78 -11.73 9.11
N ILE A 23 -4.85 -10.94 8.90
CA ILE A 23 -6.17 -11.46 8.51
C ILE A 23 -6.10 -12.12 7.12
N LEU A 24 -5.44 -11.50 6.15
CA LEU A 24 -5.27 -12.07 4.80
C LEU A 24 -4.43 -13.36 4.80
N ALA A 25 -3.39 -13.42 5.64
CA ALA A 25 -2.58 -14.62 5.81
C ALA A 25 -3.40 -15.78 6.38
N ALA A 26 -4.29 -15.51 7.35
CA ALA A 26 -5.23 -16.51 7.87
C ALA A 26 -6.24 -17.02 6.82
N GLN A 27 -6.46 -16.23 5.75
CA GLN A 27 -7.27 -16.62 4.58
C GLN A 27 -6.44 -17.28 3.47
N GLY A 28 -5.17 -17.60 3.71
CA GLY A 28 -4.28 -18.24 2.73
C GLY A 28 -3.77 -17.30 1.63
N ARG A 29 -3.89 -15.97 1.80
CA ARG A 29 -3.43 -14.97 0.82
C ARG A 29 -2.04 -14.47 1.19
N THR A 30 -1.13 -14.42 0.22
CA THR A 30 0.25 -13.98 0.44
C THR A 30 0.38 -12.48 0.18
N THR A 31 0.87 -11.73 1.17
CA THR A 31 1.04 -10.28 1.04
C THR A 31 2.39 -9.84 1.59
N ASN A 32 2.89 -8.71 1.11
CA ASN A 32 4.05 -8.04 1.70
C ASN A 32 3.82 -6.52 1.77
N LEU A 33 4.74 -5.81 2.43
CA LEU A 33 4.62 -4.38 2.69
C LEU A 33 5.93 -3.65 2.35
N VAL A 34 5.82 -2.65 1.48
CA VAL A 34 6.81 -1.58 1.33
C VAL A 34 6.43 -0.44 2.26
N ARG A 35 7.11 -0.35 3.40
CA ARG A 35 6.98 0.75 4.35
C ARG A 35 7.90 1.89 3.93
N VAL A 36 7.35 3.10 3.82
CA VAL A 36 8.13 4.33 3.58
C VAL A 36 8.19 5.15 4.87
N PRO A 37 9.30 5.09 5.64
CA PRO A 37 9.40 5.75 6.94
C PRO A 37 9.61 7.27 6.84
N THR A 38 10.12 7.75 5.71
CA THR A 38 10.41 9.16 5.44
C THR A 38 9.77 9.54 4.11
N VAL A 39 8.78 10.43 4.16
CA VAL A 39 8.08 10.90 2.95
C VAL A 39 8.97 11.86 2.17
N PHE A 40 9.67 12.77 2.86
CA PHE A 40 10.55 13.74 2.22
C PHE A 40 11.81 13.99 3.08
N PRO A 41 13.02 14.04 2.47
CA PRO A 41 13.30 13.65 1.08
C PRO A 41 13.04 12.16 0.84
N LEU A 42 12.43 11.82 -0.30
CA LEU A 42 12.13 10.44 -0.63
C LEU A 42 13.37 9.77 -1.23
N ASN A 43 13.73 8.58 -0.73
CA ASN A 43 14.74 7.76 -1.39
C ASN A 43 14.10 6.96 -2.54
N GLY A 44 13.88 7.64 -3.66
CA GLY A 44 13.24 7.07 -4.85
C GLY A 44 13.87 5.77 -5.34
N PRO A 45 15.21 5.68 -5.52
CA PRO A 45 15.89 4.46 -5.95
C PRO A 45 15.66 3.25 -5.02
N ALA A 46 15.66 3.47 -3.71
CA ALA A 46 15.41 2.40 -2.74
C ALA A 46 13.95 1.90 -2.82
N VAL A 47 12.98 2.82 -2.91
CA VAL A 47 11.56 2.47 -3.06
C VAL A 47 11.32 1.71 -4.38
N LEU A 48 11.92 2.17 -5.47
CA LEU A 48 11.81 1.52 -6.78
C LEU A 48 12.33 0.08 -6.73
N LYS A 49 13.50 -0.15 -6.11
CA LYS A 49 14.07 -1.50 -5.95
C LYS A 49 13.14 -2.44 -5.17
N LEU A 50 12.43 -1.92 -4.16
CA LEU A 50 11.48 -2.69 -3.36
C LEU A 50 10.17 -2.96 -4.10
N LEU A 51 9.74 -2.07 -4.99
CA LEU A 51 8.52 -2.21 -5.79
C LEU A 51 8.73 -3.04 -7.07
N ALA A 52 9.95 -3.13 -7.59
CA ALA A 52 10.28 -3.87 -8.82
C ALA A 52 9.71 -5.31 -8.91
N PRO A 53 9.71 -6.13 -7.84
CA PRO A 53 9.14 -7.48 -7.89
C PRO A 53 7.61 -7.53 -7.69
N ALA A 54 6.95 -6.40 -7.40
CA ALA A 54 5.53 -6.37 -7.10
C ALA A 54 4.68 -6.51 -8.38
N LYS A 55 3.80 -7.52 -8.41
CA LYS A 55 2.85 -7.73 -9.52
C LYS A 55 1.60 -6.86 -9.40
N LYS A 56 1.11 -6.71 -8.17
CA LYS A 56 -0.01 -5.84 -7.81
C LYS A 56 0.41 -5.01 -6.61
N THR A 57 0.03 -3.74 -6.61
CA THR A 57 0.28 -2.82 -5.50
C THR A 57 -1.04 -2.25 -4.98
N LEU A 58 -1.08 -1.92 -3.70
CA LEU A 58 -2.15 -1.15 -3.08
C LEU A 58 -1.55 -0.11 -2.15
N LEU A 59 -1.65 1.16 -2.54
CA LEU A 59 -1.26 2.28 -1.68
C LEU A 59 -2.36 2.53 -0.65
N VAL A 60 -2.01 2.51 0.64
CA VAL A 60 -2.89 2.89 1.74
C VAL A 60 -2.41 4.21 2.32
N GLU A 61 -3.24 5.26 2.22
CA GLU A 61 -2.86 6.62 2.58
C GLU A 61 -4.03 7.37 3.24
N LEU A 62 -3.75 8.01 4.39
CA LEU A 62 -4.70 8.92 5.06
C LEU A 62 -4.58 10.33 4.47
N ASN A 63 -5.04 10.50 3.23
CA ASN A 63 -5.08 11.79 2.55
C ASN A 63 -6.16 11.79 1.47
N TYR A 64 -6.88 12.91 1.32
CA TYR A 64 -7.94 13.05 0.32
C TYR A 64 -7.47 12.90 -1.13
N THR A 65 -6.30 13.46 -1.45
CA THR A 65 -5.82 13.61 -2.84
C THR A 65 -4.75 12.58 -3.25
N GLY A 66 -4.32 11.73 -2.32
CA GLY A 66 -3.24 10.76 -2.55
C GLY A 66 -1.89 11.44 -2.83
N GLN A 67 -1.49 12.40 -1.99
CA GLN A 67 -0.30 13.24 -2.19
C GLN A 67 0.97 12.41 -2.20
N PHE A 68 1.07 11.42 -1.31
CA PHE A 68 2.23 10.55 -1.26
C PHE A 68 2.35 9.71 -2.53
N GLY A 69 1.24 9.17 -3.04
CA GLY A 69 1.24 8.48 -4.34
C GLY A 69 1.72 9.37 -5.50
N ARG A 70 1.38 10.66 -5.49
CA ARG A 70 1.84 11.62 -6.51
C ARG A 70 3.34 11.93 -6.37
N LEU A 71 3.82 12.14 -5.15
CA LEU A 71 5.25 12.36 -4.87
C LEU A 71 6.07 11.14 -5.32
N LEU A 72 5.64 9.94 -4.96
CA LEU A 72 6.31 8.70 -5.34
C LEU A 72 6.41 8.58 -6.87
N ARG A 73 5.33 8.89 -7.60
CA ARG A 73 5.35 8.93 -9.06
C ARG A 73 6.32 9.98 -9.61
N ALA A 74 6.36 11.17 -9.03
CA ALA A 74 7.27 12.24 -9.46
C ALA A 74 8.74 11.85 -9.27
N GLU A 75 9.07 11.20 -8.16
CA GLU A 75 10.45 10.82 -7.80
C GLU A 75 10.92 9.51 -8.43
N THR A 76 10.01 8.61 -8.81
CA THR A 76 10.36 7.24 -9.25
C THR A 76 9.81 6.85 -10.62
N GLY A 77 8.87 7.62 -11.17
CA GLY A 77 8.13 7.25 -12.38
C GLY A 77 7.09 6.14 -12.19
N VAL A 78 7.03 5.48 -11.04
CA VAL A 78 6.08 4.40 -10.75
C VAL A 78 4.70 4.96 -10.44
N ASP A 79 3.69 4.50 -11.16
CA ASP A 79 2.29 4.84 -10.87
C ASP A 79 1.64 3.78 -9.99
N LEU A 80 1.33 4.15 -8.75
CA LEU A 80 0.50 3.35 -7.84
C LEU A 80 -0.97 3.70 -8.08
N SER A 81 -1.55 3.24 -9.19
CA SER A 81 -2.93 3.58 -9.59
C SER A 81 -3.98 3.05 -8.61
N THR A 82 -3.73 1.88 -8.02
CA THR A 82 -4.61 1.28 -7.02
C THR A 82 -4.34 1.86 -5.64
N ARG A 83 -5.35 2.56 -5.09
CA ARG A 83 -5.22 3.32 -3.83
C ARG A 83 -6.44 3.09 -2.94
N LEU A 84 -6.19 3.07 -1.63
CA LEU A 84 -7.18 3.19 -0.57
C LEU A 84 -6.91 4.47 0.20
N LEU A 85 -7.80 5.45 0.04
CA LEU A 85 -7.68 6.79 0.61
C LEU A 85 -8.77 7.01 1.66
N LYS A 86 -8.41 7.65 2.77
CA LYS A 86 -9.33 8.07 3.84
C LYS A 86 -8.88 9.41 4.41
N TYR A 87 -9.82 10.26 4.81
CA TYR A 87 -9.53 11.64 5.23
C TYR A 87 -10.54 12.20 6.25
N ASP A 88 -11.37 11.34 6.83
CA ASP A 88 -12.43 11.68 7.79
C ASP A 88 -11.92 11.86 9.23
N GLY A 89 -10.61 11.76 9.45
CA GLY A 89 -9.98 11.88 10.77
C GLY A 89 -9.84 10.56 11.52
N GLU A 90 -10.52 9.50 11.08
CA GLU A 90 -10.43 8.18 11.69
C GLU A 90 -9.27 7.37 11.11
N PRO A 91 -8.59 6.54 11.92
CA PRO A 91 -7.66 5.54 11.41
C PRO A 91 -8.35 4.57 10.44
N PHE A 92 -7.56 3.91 9.60
CA PHE A 92 -8.07 2.74 8.89
C PHE A 92 -8.34 1.60 9.87
N PHE A 93 -9.51 1.00 9.77
CA PHE A 93 -9.76 -0.28 10.38
C PHE A 93 -9.20 -1.40 9.49
N PRO A 94 -8.65 -2.48 10.08
CA PRO A 94 -8.07 -3.57 9.30
C PRO A 94 -9.03 -4.18 8.27
N PHE A 95 -10.32 -4.29 8.60
CA PHE A 95 -11.33 -4.85 7.68
C PHE A 95 -11.55 -4.01 6.42
N GLU A 96 -11.39 -2.68 6.48
CA GLU A 96 -11.50 -1.79 5.31
C GLU A 96 -10.37 -2.11 4.32
N ILE A 97 -9.16 -2.32 4.85
CA ILE A 97 -7.98 -2.67 4.05
C ILE A 97 -8.14 -4.08 3.48
N VAL A 98 -8.61 -5.06 4.27
CA VAL A 98 -8.87 -6.42 3.80
C VAL A 98 -9.88 -6.43 2.65
N ALA A 99 -11.00 -5.72 2.79
CA ALA A 99 -12.02 -5.63 1.76
C ALA A 99 -11.45 -5.12 0.43
N LYS A 100 -10.70 -4.00 0.48
CA LYS A 100 -10.07 -3.44 -0.72
C LYS A 100 -8.98 -4.35 -1.28
N ALA A 101 -8.18 -4.99 -0.41
CA ALA A 101 -7.13 -5.90 -0.83
C ALA A 101 -7.70 -7.12 -1.57
N VAL A 102 -8.79 -7.71 -1.07
CA VAL A 102 -9.48 -8.83 -1.73
C VAL A 102 -10.05 -8.42 -3.09
N GLU A 103 -10.68 -7.23 -3.18
CA GLU A 103 -11.16 -6.67 -4.45
C GLU A 103 -10.02 -6.58 -5.48
N VAL A 104 -8.88 -6.00 -5.11
CA VAL A 104 -7.71 -5.81 -5.97
C VAL A 104 -7.04 -7.14 -6.34
N MET A 105 -7.05 -8.12 -5.43
CA MET A 105 -6.50 -9.45 -5.74
C MET A 105 -7.38 -10.19 -6.75
N ASN A 106 -8.71 -10.09 -6.63
CA ASN A 106 -9.66 -10.81 -7.46
C ASN A 106 -9.93 -10.13 -8.82
N HIS A 107 -9.78 -8.81 -8.91
CA HIS A 107 -9.95 -8.05 -10.15
C HIS A 107 -8.64 -7.36 -10.52
N GLY A 108 -8.10 -7.69 -11.70
CA GLY A 108 -7.03 -6.89 -12.31
C GLY A 108 -7.63 -5.54 -12.72
N GLY A 109 -7.04 -4.45 -12.23
CA GLY A 109 -7.38 -3.10 -12.65
C GLY A 109 -7.09 -2.84 -14.12
#